data_AF-A0A956X9P2-F1
#
_entry.id   AF-A0A956X9P2-F1
#
_cell.length_a   1.000
_cell.length_b   1.000
_cell.length_c   1.000
_cell.angle_alpha   90.00
_cell.angle_beta   90.00
_cell.angle_gamma   90.00
#
_symmetry.space_group_name_H-M   'P 1'
#
loop_
_entity.id
_entity.type
_entity.pdbx_description
1 polymer ?
#
loop_
_entity_poly.entity_id
_entity_poly.type
_entity_poly.pdbx_seq_one_letter_code
_entity_poly.pdbx_strand_id
1 'polypeptide(L)'
;MLAARADLRNPRGNAGDGIHAASAGGVWQALVFGFAGLRQEQGAFTLRPQLPRHWQRIAFNFRYRGEQKSVDIRRGEGGKVIATIN
;
A
#
# COMPACT_ATOMS: atom_id res chain seq x y z
N MET A 1 -12.21 3.78 -2.28
CA MET A 1 -11.72 3.16 -3.53
C MET A 1 -12.67 2.01 -3.91
N LEU A 2 -13.12 1.92 -5.17
CA LEU A 2 -14.01 0.85 -5.63
C LEU A 2 -13.33 -0.53 -5.56
N ALA A 3 -12.05 -0.61 -5.95
CA ALA A 3 -11.27 -1.85 -5.92
C ALA A 3 -11.22 -2.50 -4.52
N ALA A 4 -11.06 -1.69 -3.46
CA ALA A 4 -11.05 -2.15 -2.06
C ALA A 4 -12.39 -2.71 -1.57
N ARG A 5 -13.47 -2.49 -2.31
CA ARG A 5 -14.83 -2.92 -1.95
C ARG A 5 -15.45 -3.84 -3.00
N ALA A 6 -14.69 -4.23 -4.03
CA ALA A 6 -15.21 -4.92 -5.21
C ALA A 6 -15.96 -6.21 -4.84
N ASP A 7 -15.36 -7.05 -3.99
CA ASP A 7 -16.01 -8.30 -3.58
C ASP A 7 -16.92 -8.10 -2.37
N LEU A 8 -16.49 -7.30 -1.38
CA LEU A 8 -17.23 -7.11 -0.11
C LEU A 8 -18.56 -6.36 -0.25
N ARG A 9 -18.69 -5.46 -1.23
CA ARG A 9 -19.92 -4.68 -1.47
C ARG A 9 -20.63 -5.07 -2.76
N ASN A 10 -20.06 -6.01 -3.52
CA ASN A 10 -20.57 -6.49 -4.79
C ASN A 10 -21.20 -5.39 -5.70
N PRO A 11 -20.53 -4.25 -5.95
CA PRO A 11 -21.12 -3.15 -6.70
C PRO A 11 -21.34 -3.48 -8.18
N ARG A 12 -20.76 -4.59 -8.68
CA ARG A 12 -20.90 -5.09 -10.05
C ARG A 12 -21.90 -6.25 -10.16
N GLY A 13 -22.45 -6.73 -9.05
CA GLY A 13 -23.41 -7.84 -9.01
C GLY A 13 -22.80 -9.24 -9.24
N ASN A 14 -21.53 -9.35 -9.59
CA ASN A 14 -20.88 -10.58 -10.07
C ASN A 14 -19.84 -11.18 -9.09
N ALA A 15 -19.81 -10.77 -7.82
CA ALA A 15 -18.89 -11.35 -6.83
C ALA A 15 -19.16 -12.86 -6.56
N GLY A 16 -20.35 -13.35 -6.91
CA GLY A 16 -20.68 -14.78 -6.87
C GLY A 16 -19.99 -15.61 -7.96
N ASP A 17 -19.54 -14.97 -9.04
CA ASP A 17 -18.83 -15.64 -10.15
C ASP A 17 -17.35 -15.88 -9.81
N GLY A 18 -16.86 -15.29 -8.72
CA GLY A 18 -15.49 -15.41 -8.25
C GLY A 18 -14.92 -14.09 -7.72
N ILE A 19 -13.74 -14.16 -7.10
CA ILE A 19 -13.07 -12.96 -6.57
C ILE A 19 -12.50 -12.11 -7.70
N HIS A 20 -12.50 -10.79 -7.50
CA HIS A 20 -11.83 -9.86 -8.40
C HIS A 20 -10.33 -9.78 -8.08
N ALA A 21 -9.56 -10.84 -8.39
CA ALA A 21 -8.13 -10.95 -8.06
C ALA A 21 -7.29 -9.74 -8.51
N ALA A 22 -7.55 -9.23 -9.72
CA ALA A 22 -6.88 -8.02 -10.22
C ALA A 22 -7.22 -6.77 -9.37
N SER A 23 -8.45 -6.65 -8.87
CA SER A 23 -8.83 -5.57 -7.95
C SER A 23 -8.10 -5.70 -6.61
N ALA A 24 -7.99 -6.91 -6.05
CA ALA A 24 -7.24 -7.16 -4.83
C ALA A 24 -5.76 -6.79 -4.99
N GLY A 25 -5.12 -7.20 -6.09
CA GLY A 25 -3.75 -6.77 -6.42
C GLY A 25 -3.61 -5.25 -6.56
N GLY A 26 -4.59 -4.60 -7.19
CA GLY A 26 -4.63 -3.14 -7.33
C GLY A 26 -4.73 -2.40 -5.99
N VAL A 27 -5.42 -2.96 -5.00
CA VAL A 27 -5.46 -2.39 -3.64
C VAL A 27 -4.07 -2.41 -3.00
N TRP A 28 -3.35 -3.54 -3.10
CA TRP A 28 -1.99 -3.63 -2.59
C TRP A 28 -1.05 -2.64 -3.28
N GLN A 29 -1.09 -2.55 -4.62
CA GLN A 29 -0.28 -1.60 -5.38
C GLN A 29 -0.58 -0.14 -5.01
N ALA A 30 -1.86 0.23 -4.85
CA ALA A 30 -2.25 1.58 -4.44
C ALA A 30 -1.69 1.95 -3.06
N LEU A 31 -1.66 1.00 -2.11
CA LEU A 31 -1.07 1.21 -0.79
C LEU A 31 0.45 1.33 -0.85
N VAL A 32 1.13 0.42 -1.55
CA VAL A 32 2.59 0.28 -1.52
C VAL A 32 3.29 1.25 -2.49
N PHE A 33 2.87 1.27 -3.75
CA PHE A 33 3.48 2.14 -4.77
C PHE A 33 2.84 3.53 -4.83
N GLY A 34 1.60 3.65 -4.38
CA GLY A 34 0.90 4.94 -4.25
C GLY A 34 1.22 5.64 -2.94
N PHE A 35 0.54 5.28 -1.85
CA PHE A 35 0.59 6.04 -0.59
C PHE A 35 1.90 5.88 0.19
N ALA A 36 2.47 4.68 0.24
CA ALA A 36 3.80 4.49 0.82
C ALA A 36 4.92 5.00 -0.10
N GLY A 37 4.62 5.12 -1.40
CA GLY A 37 5.53 5.67 -2.40
C GLY A 37 6.80 4.83 -2.59
N LEU A 38 6.71 3.50 -2.44
CA LEU A 38 7.81 2.60 -2.75
C LEU A 38 8.13 2.67 -4.25
N ARG A 39 9.40 2.93 -4.58
CA ARG A 39 9.89 3.01 -5.96
C ARG A 39 11.20 2.25 -6.08
N GLN A 40 11.50 1.74 -7.28
CA GLN A 40 12.81 1.20 -7.62
C GLN A 40 13.49 2.18 -8.58
N GLU A 41 14.62 2.73 -8.16
CA GLU A 41 15.39 3.73 -8.91
C GLU A 41 16.88 3.37 -8.83
N GLN A 42 17.57 3.31 -9.97
CA GLN A 42 19.03 3.13 -10.05
C GLN A 42 19.58 1.93 -9.26
N GLY A 43 18.84 0.82 -9.21
CA GLY A 43 19.29 -0.39 -8.49
C GLY A 43 19.15 -0.31 -6.97
N ALA A 44 18.42 0.67 -6.44
CA ALA A 44 17.98 0.75 -5.06
C ALA A 44 16.45 0.90 -5.01
N PHE A 45 15.86 0.79 -3.82
CA PHE A 45 14.48 1.20 -3.58
C PHE A 45 14.45 2.47 -2.73
N THR A 46 13.44 3.31 -2.95
CA THR A 46 13.19 4.53 -2.17
C THR A 46 11.75 4.55 -1.68
N LEU A 47 11.49 5.29 -0.59
CA LEU A 47 10.16 5.58 -0.10
C LEU A 47 9.89 7.07 -0.25
N ARG A 48 8.74 7.43 -0.83
CA ARG A 48 8.22 8.81 -0.88
C ARG A 48 6.79 8.87 -0.32
N PRO A 49 6.62 8.75 1.01
CA PRO A 49 5.31 8.58 1.59
C PRO A 49 4.40 9.79 1.44
N GLN A 50 3.16 9.57 1.04
CA GLN A 50 2.10 10.58 1.02
C GLN A 50 0.85 10.04 1.69
N LEU A 51 0.83 10.08 3.02
CA LEU A 51 -0.34 9.65 3.78
C LEU A 51 -1.49 10.65 3.63
N PRO A 52 -2.72 10.20 3.35
CA PRO A 52 -3.92 11.02 3.54
C PRO A 52 -4.00 11.59 4.96
N ARG A 53 -4.58 12.79 5.13
CA ARG A 53 -4.62 13.50 6.43
C ARG A 53 -5.16 12.67 7.59
N HIS A 54 -6.14 11.82 7.32
CA HIS A 54 -6.80 10.98 8.31
C HIS A 54 -6.09 9.64 8.59
N TRP A 55 -5.04 9.29 7.84
CA TRP A 55 -4.27 8.06 8.06
C TRP A 55 -3.16 8.31 9.07
N GLN A 56 -3.06 7.44 10.07
CA GLN A 56 -2.03 7.51 11.10
C GLN A 56 -0.80 6.64 10.78
N ARG A 57 -1.01 5.51 10.10
CA ARG A 57 0.05 4.55 9.81
C ARG A 57 -0.27 3.67 8.59
N ILE A 58 0.75 3.32 7.82
CA ILE A 58 0.77 2.16 6.91
C ILE A 58 1.99 1.34 7.28
N ALA A 59 1.82 0.03 7.44
CA ALA A 59 2.92 -0.91 7.63
C ALA A 59 2.75 -2.11 6.71
N PHE A 60 3.83 -2.57 6.10
CA PHE A 60 3.82 -3.71 5.18
C PHE A 60 5.22 -4.33 5.04
N ASN A 61 5.26 -5.55 4.54
CA ASN A 61 6.50 -6.25 4.19
C ASN A 61 6.61 -6.40 2.68
N PHE A 62 7.83 -6.38 2.16
CA PHE A 62 8.13 -6.77 0.79
C PHE A 62 9.49 -7.46 0.71
N ARG A 63 9.76 -8.18 -0.38
CA ARG A 63 11.08 -8.77 -0.63
C ARG A 63 11.82 -7.96 -1.67
N TYR A 64 13.09 -7.66 -1.37
CA TYR A 64 14.01 -7.00 -2.29
C TYR A 64 15.32 -7.76 -2.31
N ARG A 65 15.72 -8.24 -3.49
CA ARG A 65 16.96 -9.03 -3.67
C ARG A 65 17.08 -10.22 -2.69
N GLY A 66 15.98 -10.95 -2.50
CA GLY A 66 15.92 -12.11 -1.61
C GLY A 66 15.73 -11.79 -0.13
N GLU A 67 15.99 -10.56 0.30
CA GLU A 67 15.81 -10.12 1.69
C GLU A 67 14.39 -9.59 1.93
N GLN A 68 13.81 -9.93 3.08
CA GLN A 68 12.58 -9.28 3.54
C GLN A 68 12.90 -7.90 4.09
N LYS A 69 12.09 -6.91 3.75
CA LYS A 69 12.11 -5.55 4.29
C LYS A 69 10.76 -5.26 4.91
N SER A 70 10.79 -4.74 6.13
CA SER A 70 9.61 -4.35 6.91
C SER A 70 9.52 -2.84 6.94
N VAL A 71 8.46 -2.28 6.37
CA VAL A 71 8.25 -0.84 6.27
C VAL A 71 7.21 -0.39 7.29
N ASP A 72 7.56 0.65 8.05
CA ASP A 72 6.67 1.35 8.97
C ASP A 72 6.61 2.83 8.62
N ILE A 73 5.45 3.32 8.17
CA ILE A 73 5.24 4.73 7.84
C ILE A 73 4.15 5.24 8.76
N ARG A 74 4.43 6.28 9.55
CA ARG A 74 3.48 6.85 10.52
C ARG A 74 3.54 8.37 10.57
N ARG A 75 2.46 8.98 11.02
CA ARG A 75 2.45 10.40 11.39
C ARG A 75 3.11 10.58 12.76
N GLY A 76 4.06 11.51 12.83
CA GLY A 76 4.64 12.02 14.06
C GLY A 76 4.02 13.36 14.47
N GLU A 77 4.60 13.95 15.52
CA GLU A 77 4.20 15.27 16.01
C GLU A 77 4.31 16.36 14.92
N GLY A 78 3.39 17.32 14.95
CA GLY A 78 3.30 18.37 13.93
C GLY A 78 2.89 17.87 12.53
N GLY A 79 2.38 16.64 12.41
CA GLY A 79 1.88 16.08 11.15
C GLY A 79 2.97 15.60 10.19
N LYS A 80 4.24 15.63 10.60
CA LYS A 80 5.37 15.09 9.83
C LYS A 80 5.20 13.58 9.60
N VAL A 81 5.52 13.11 8.41
CA VAL A 81 5.50 11.68 8.10
C VAL A 81 6.90 11.10 8.34
N ILE A 82 6.98 10.05 9.14
CA ILE A 82 8.21 9.34 9.50
C ILE A 82 8.12 7.95 8.87
N ALA A 83 9.20 7.52 8.22
CA ALA A 83 9.33 6.19 7.64
C ALA A 83 10.54 5.45 8.23
N THR A 84 10.35 4.19 8.60
CA THR A 84 11.40 3.30 9.09
C THR A 84 11.37 2.01 8.28
N ILE A 85 12.55 1.46 8.00
CA ILE A 85 12.73 0.21 7.24
C ILE A 85 13.65 -0.69 8.05
N ASN A 86 13.20 -1.91 8.34
CA ASN A 86 13.96 -2.96 9.03
C ASN A 86 14.18 -4.15 8.11
#